data_AF-A0A2D9Z0E0-F1
#
_entry.id   AF-A0A2D9Z0E0-F1
#
_cell.length_a   1.000
_cell.length_b   1.000
_cell.length_c   1.000
_cell.angle_alpha   90.00
_cell.angle_beta   90.00
_cell.angle_gamma   90.00
#
_symmetry.space_group_name_H-M   'P 1'
#
loop_
_entity.id
_entity.type
_entity.pdbx_description
1 polymer ?
#
loop_
_entity_poly.entity_id
_entity_poly.type
_entity_poly.pdbx_seq_one_letter_code
_entity_poly.pdbx_strand_id
1 'polypeptide(L)'
;MKKLISLIVSFTTLLFAVDVTFTVNDGSWLNTNLMYKGTATDWGVVQMYDDGTNGDATADDHIWSVTVDVASGDHQWGAIDTDNGDGTACEACDGSDGWGSWLIVGDNPSYSVSDAGEVTGVVDYVIAPDSAVSEGSVMFTVHDGTEEWTNLMWKGSPTEWAVQQMYDDGTMGDEVSGDHIWTAVIENVTAGDHQWGAIDTDNGDGTACEACDGSDGYGSWLIVGDNPAFNLEDDLLTLHGATDYTIMAPVGGDITKTVLFNVDMTEWLDEEGNLGMRAFNIANGDEVQVRGSFNGWGNCEECTMTRTPGTNIFSHAIEVTSLAETQHEYAFYMNLTEASLVAIVENYDAPGVVDWIGWETSPRDLGNRK
;
A
#
# COMPACT_ATOMS: atom_id res chain seq x y z
N MET A 1 53.88 -67.34 18.13
CA MET A 1 52.68 -66.49 18.32
C MET A 1 52.94 -65.14 17.66
N LYS A 2 52.57 -64.99 16.38
CA LYS A 2 52.60 -63.70 15.67
C LYS A 2 51.23 -63.05 15.91
N LYS A 3 51.21 -61.94 16.65
CA LYS A 3 49.98 -61.17 16.91
C LYS A 3 49.61 -60.45 15.62
N LEU A 4 48.49 -60.82 15.03
CA LEU A 4 47.81 -60.05 13.98
C LEU A 4 47.33 -58.75 14.63
N ILE A 5 47.84 -57.62 14.17
CA ILE A 5 47.29 -56.31 14.48
C ILE A 5 46.18 -56.07 13.45
N SER A 6 44.93 -56.15 13.90
CA SER A 6 43.77 -55.78 13.09
C SER A 6 43.72 -54.26 13.01
N LEU A 7 44.08 -53.72 11.84
CA LEU A 7 43.95 -52.31 11.53
C LEU A 7 42.46 -52.06 11.19
N ILE A 8 41.70 -51.55 12.15
CA ILE A 8 40.34 -51.04 11.89
C ILE A 8 40.53 -49.71 11.16
N VAL A 9 40.36 -49.75 9.84
CA VAL A 9 40.20 -48.54 9.02
C VAL A 9 38.79 -48.04 9.33
N SER A 10 38.69 -47.01 10.16
CA SER A 10 37.46 -46.23 10.30
C SER A 10 37.28 -45.46 8.99
N PHE A 11 36.44 -45.97 8.11
CA PHE A 11 35.94 -45.19 6.98
C PHE A 11 35.06 -44.10 7.57
N THR A 12 35.62 -42.93 7.81
CA THR A 12 34.80 -41.72 7.97
C THR A 12 34.21 -41.48 6.59
N THR A 13 32.96 -41.88 6.38
CA THR A 13 32.17 -41.38 5.25
C THR A 13 32.17 -39.86 5.42
N LEU A 14 32.94 -39.17 4.58
CA LEU A 14 32.71 -37.75 4.35
C LEU A 14 31.27 -37.69 3.85
N LEU A 15 30.38 -37.08 4.63
CA LEU A 15 29.10 -36.62 4.10
C LEU A 15 29.47 -35.59 3.03
N PHE A 16 29.39 -36.01 1.78
CA PHE A 16 29.46 -35.08 0.66
C PHE A 16 28.08 -34.45 0.56
N ALA A 17 28.00 -33.16 0.85
CA ALA A 17 26.86 -32.36 0.44
C ALA A 17 26.98 -32.09 -1.07
N VAL A 18 25.84 -32.01 -1.76
CA VAL A 18 25.76 -31.58 -3.16
C VAL A 18 24.86 -30.37 -3.26
N ASP A 19 25.19 -29.47 -4.19
CA ASP A 19 24.35 -28.34 -4.54
C ASP A 19 23.08 -28.83 -5.23
N VAL A 20 21.92 -28.55 -4.63
CA VAL A 20 20.60 -28.81 -5.21
C VAL A 20 19.90 -27.49 -5.44
N THR A 21 19.50 -27.23 -6.69
CA THR A 21 18.71 -26.05 -7.04
C THR A 21 17.22 -26.37 -6.91
N PHE A 22 16.53 -25.56 -6.11
CA PHE A 22 15.09 -25.59 -5.95
C PHE A 22 14.45 -24.43 -6.70
N THR A 23 13.27 -24.65 -7.25
CA THR A 23 12.52 -23.61 -7.97
C THR A 23 11.06 -23.56 -7.52
N VAL A 24 10.52 -22.36 -7.42
CA VAL A 24 9.08 -22.10 -7.26
C VAL A 24 8.67 -21.22 -8.42
N ASN A 25 7.88 -21.78 -9.34
CA ASN A 25 7.17 -21.00 -10.34
C ASN A 25 5.91 -20.46 -9.67
N ASP A 26 5.93 -19.17 -9.33
CA ASP A 26 4.76 -18.50 -8.82
C ASP A 26 3.85 -18.12 -9.99
N GLY A 27 2.93 -19.00 -10.36
CA GLY A 27 1.93 -18.68 -11.37
C GLY A 27 0.91 -17.64 -10.92
N SER A 28 0.83 -17.28 -9.63
CA SER A 28 -0.12 -16.26 -9.16
C SER A 28 0.39 -14.83 -9.33
N TRP A 29 1.71 -14.63 -9.32
CA TRP A 29 2.40 -13.31 -9.28
C TRP A 29 2.03 -12.45 -8.06
N LEU A 30 1.48 -13.07 -7.01
CA LEU A 30 1.07 -12.37 -5.79
C LEU A 30 2.17 -12.38 -4.73
N ASN A 31 3.15 -13.29 -4.84
CA ASN A 31 4.20 -13.42 -3.84
C ASN A 31 5.37 -12.49 -4.18
N THR A 32 5.95 -11.87 -3.15
CA THR A 32 6.94 -10.79 -3.32
C THR A 32 8.28 -11.11 -2.69
N ASN A 33 8.33 -12.06 -1.75
CA ASN A 33 9.58 -12.43 -1.10
C ASN A 33 9.58 -13.88 -0.62
N LEU A 34 10.13 -14.78 -1.44
CA LEU A 34 10.12 -16.21 -1.19
C LEU A 34 11.35 -16.71 -0.43
N MET A 35 11.11 -17.63 0.50
CA MET A 35 12.15 -18.34 1.24
C MET A 35 11.94 -19.86 1.12
N TYR A 36 13.02 -20.59 0.89
CA TYR A 36 13.08 -22.04 1.02
C TYR A 36 13.12 -22.45 2.49
N LYS A 37 12.47 -23.58 2.82
CA LYS A 37 12.53 -24.21 4.13
C LYS A 37 12.45 -25.73 4.00
N GLY A 38 13.35 -26.49 4.63
CA GLY A 38 13.33 -27.94 4.50
C GLY A 38 14.27 -28.69 5.43
N THR A 39 14.28 -30.02 5.34
CA THR A 39 15.09 -30.87 6.22
C THR A 39 16.59 -30.70 6.01
N ALA A 40 17.03 -30.24 4.83
CA ALA A 40 18.43 -29.93 4.57
C ALA A 40 18.97 -28.75 5.39
N THR A 41 18.09 -27.85 5.84
CA THR A 41 18.43 -26.65 6.62
C THR A 41 17.90 -26.75 8.05
N ASP A 42 17.53 -27.94 8.52
CA ASP A 42 16.81 -28.15 9.78
C ASP A 42 15.56 -27.25 9.92
N TRP A 43 14.87 -27.01 8.80
CA TRP A 43 13.75 -26.07 8.66
C TRP A 43 14.12 -24.61 8.93
N GLY A 44 15.38 -24.22 8.81
CA GLY A 44 15.80 -22.82 8.69
C GLY A 44 15.43 -22.24 7.32
N VAL A 45 15.14 -20.94 7.27
CA VAL A 45 14.83 -20.21 6.04
C VAL A 45 16.08 -19.90 5.23
N VAL A 46 15.96 -19.96 3.90
CA VAL A 46 17.00 -19.53 2.95
C VAL A 46 16.33 -18.74 1.84
N GLN A 47 16.84 -17.55 1.54
CA GLN A 47 16.30 -16.67 0.51
C GLN A 47 16.28 -17.35 -0.87
N MET A 48 15.13 -17.24 -1.56
CA MET A 48 15.00 -17.53 -2.99
C MET A 48 15.04 -16.23 -3.78
N TYR A 49 15.44 -16.28 -5.05
CA TYR A 49 15.63 -15.12 -5.91
C TYR A 49 14.99 -15.31 -7.28
N ASP A 50 14.37 -14.24 -7.79
CA ASP A 50 13.84 -14.05 -9.15
C ASP A 50 14.63 -12.91 -9.83
N ASP A 51 15.97 -13.02 -9.83
CA ASP A 51 16.90 -11.94 -10.21
C ASP A 51 17.92 -12.37 -11.29
N GLY A 52 17.70 -13.53 -11.93
CA GLY A 52 18.61 -14.14 -12.89
C GLY A 52 19.88 -14.73 -12.25
N THR A 53 19.86 -15.00 -10.94
CA THR A 53 20.98 -15.59 -10.20
C THR A 53 20.53 -16.81 -9.36
N ASN A 54 21.45 -17.47 -8.66
CA ASN A 54 21.15 -18.59 -7.74
C ASN A 54 20.44 -19.83 -8.32
N GLY A 55 20.40 -19.95 -9.65
CA GLY A 55 19.71 -21.04 -10.35
C GLY A 55 18.59 -20.55 -11.26
N ASP A 56 18.21 -19.28 -11.11
CA ASP A 56 17.23 -18.59 -11.94
C ASP A 56 17.90 -18.11 -13.22
N ALA A 57 17.22 -18.37 -14.34
CA ALA A 57 17.67 -18.07 -15.68
C ALA A 57 17.27 -16.67 -16.15
N THR A 58 16.17 -16.12 -15.63
CA THR A 58 15.58 -14.86 -16.11
C THR A 58 15.08 -14.06 -14.91
N ALA A 59 15.63 -12.87 -14.71
CA ALA A 59 15.13 -11.97 -13.67
C ALA A 59 13.69 -11.50 -13.96
N ASP A 60 12.93 -11.29 -12.88
CA ASP A 60 11.56 -10.78 -12.88
C ASP A 60 10.60 -11.61 -13.77
N ASP A 61 10.77 -12.94 -13.80
CA ASP A 61 9.89 -13.87 -14.52
C ASP A 61 8.95 -14.69 -13.61
N HIS A 62 8.94 -14.37 -12.32
CA HIS A 62 8.18 -15.02 -11.26
C HIS A 62 8.59 -16.48 -11.00
N ILE A 63 9.77 -16.89 -11.47
CA ILE A 63 10.38 -18.18 -11.15
C ILE A 63 11.52 -17.98 -10.15
N TRP A 64 11.19 -18.20 -8.89
CA TRP A 64 12.14 -18.04 -7.80
C TRP A 64 13.03 -19.26 -7.67
N SER A 65 14.32 -19.05 -7.43
CA SER A 65 15.30 -20.14 -7.28
C SER A 65 16.20 -19.99 -6.05
N VAL A 66 16.69 -21.12 -5.55
CA VAL A 66 17.77 -21.16 -4.56
C VAL A 66 18.62 -22.41 -4.76
N THR A 67 19.92 -22.31 -4.49
CA THR A 67 20.80 -23.46 -4.43
C THR A 67 21.19 -23.75 -2.98
N VAL A 68 20.97 -24.98 -2.52
CA VAL A 68 21.19 -25.41 -1.13
C VAL A 68 22.16 -26.59 -1.12
N ASP A 69 23.10 -26.58 -0.18
CA ASP A 69 23.98 -27.72 0.13
C ASP A 69 23.17 -28.84 0.82
N VAL A 70 22.99 -29.98 0.16
CA VAL A 70 22.20 -31.10 0.69
C VAL A 70 23.03 -32.36 0.86
N ALA A 71 22.98 -32.95 2.05
CA ALA A 71 23.60 -34.23 2.35
C ALA A 71 22.89 -35.40 1.65
N SER A 72 23.57 -36.54 1.50
CA SER A 72 22.93 -37.79 1.07
C SER A 72 21.80 -38.20 2.04
N GLY A 73 20.63 -38.58 1.51
CA GLY A 73 19.49 -38.99 2.30
C GLY A 73 18.15 -38.68 1.64
N ASP A 74 17.07 -38.96 2.36
CA ASP A 74 15.71 -38.56 2.00
C ASP A 74 15.39 -37.23 2.70
N HIS A 75 14.84 -36.29 1.92
CA HIS A 75 14.60 -34.93 2.34
C HIS A 75 13.20 -34.46 1.95
N GLN A 76 12.74 -33.42 2.66
CA GLN A 76 11.53 -32.69 2.34
C GLN A 76 11.83 -31.20 2.34
N TRP A 77 11.05 -30.46 1.56
CA TRP A 77 11.14 -29.00 1.51
C TRP A 77 9.78 -28.37 1.24
N GLY A 78 9.75 -27.06 1.35
CA GLY A 78 8.71 -26.19 0.84
C GLY A 78 9.20 -24.75 0.80
N ALA A 79 8.27 -23.83 0.57
CA ALA A 79 8.56 -22.41 0.50
C ALA A 79 7.54 -21.60 1.32
N ILE A 80 7.97 -20.43 1.77
CA ILE A 80 7.13 -19.40 2.39
C ILE A 80 7.25 -18.09 1.62
N ASP A 81 6.19 -17.28 1.61
CA ASP A 81 6.34 -15.83 1.49
C ASP A 81 6.55 -15.24 2.89
N THR A 82 7.41 -14.22 3.04
CA THR A 82 7.64 -13.56 4.34
C THR A 82 6.46 -12.75 4.87
N ASP A 83 5.46 -12.45 4.04
CA ASP A 83 4.23 -11.79 4.48
C ASP A 83 3.45 -12.68 5.47
N ASN A 84 3.13 -12.12 6.63
CA ASN A 84 2.35 -12.76 7.69
C ASN A 84 0.83 -12.71 7.41
N GLY A 85 0.39 -12.01 6.37
CA GLY A 85 -1.01 -11.82 6.00
C GLY A 85 -1.75 -10.76 6.84
N ASP A 86 -1.04 -10.03 7.70
CA ASP A 86 -1.56 -8.94 8.53
C ASP A 86 -0.91 -7.58 8.19
N GLY A 87 -0.23 -7.50 7.04
CA GLY A 87 0.53 -6.33 6.61
C GLY A 87 1.92 -6.22 7.25
N THR A 88 2.33 -7.20 8.06
CA THR A 88 3.70 -7.32 8.56
C THR A 88 4.46 -8.44 7.84
N ALA A 89 5.79 -8.31 7.77
CA ALA A 89 6.67 -9.35 7.24
C ALA A 89 7.58 -9.90 8.34
N CYS A 90 7.86 -11.20 8.30
CA CYS A 90 8.86 -11.82 9.17
C CYS A 90 10.26 -11.71 8.57
N GLU A 91 11.25 -11.39 9.40
CA GLU A 91 12.67 -11.42 9.03
C GLU A 91 13.29 -12.79 9.35
N ALA A 92 12.97 -13.34 10.52
CA ALA A 92 13.46 -14.64 10.98
C ALA A 92 12.49 -15.79 10.64
N CYS A 93 11.19 -15.50 10.61
CA CYS A 93 10.12 -16.46 10.27
C CYS A 93 10.17 -17.74 11.13
N ASP A 94 10.44 -17.54 12.42
CA ASP A 94 10.61 -18.58 13.45
C ASP A 94 9.60 -18.46 14.61
N GLY A 95 8.61 -17.57 14.45
CA GLY A 95 7.57 -17.26 15.42
C GLY A 95 7.93 -16.11 16.37
N SER A 96 9.16 -15.59 16.37
CA SER A 96 9.51 -14.40 17.16
C SER A 96 8.98 -13.10 16.54
N ASP A 97 8.85 -13.07 15.22
CA ASP A 97 8.38 -11.96 14.39
C ASP A 97 7.35 -12.38 13.32
N GLY A 98 6.74 -13.55 13.54
CA GLY A 98 5.84 -14.19 12.57
C GLY A 98 6.45 -15.46 11.96
N TRP A 99 5.71 -16.07 11.04
CA TRP A 99 6.10 -17.31 10.38
C TRP A 99 6.15 -17.19 8.86
N GLY A 100 5.62 -16.10 8.30
CA GLY A 100 5.28 -16.00 6.89
C GLY A 100 4.12 -16.91 6.50
N SER A 101 3.81 -16.92 5.22
CA SER A 101 2.72 -17.71 4.62
C SER A 101 3.27 -18.92 3.90
N TRP A 102 2.85 -20.13 4.31
CA TRP A 102 3.30 -21.38 3.69
C TRP A 102 2.67 -21.59 2.32
N LEU A 103 3.50 -21.75 1.28
CA LEU A 103 3.07 -21.74 -0.12
C LEU A 103 2.73 -23.12 -0.68
N ILE A 104 3.19 -24.19 -0.04
CA ILE A 104 2.92 -25.56 -0.51
C ILE A 104 1.54 -26.00 -0.04
N VAL A 105 0.65 -26.25 -1.00
CA VAL A 105 -0.65 -26.90 -0.74
C VAL A 105 -0.49 -28.42 -0.72
N GLY A 106 -0.86 -29.05 0.39
CA GLY A 106 -0.81 -30.50 0.59
C GLY A 106 0.45 -30.97 1.33
N ASP A 107 0.89 -32.18 1.04
CA ASP A 107 2.11 -32.75 1.63
C ASP A 107 3.36 -32.07 1.06
N ASN A 108 4.37 -31.88 1.92
CA ASN A 108 5.65 -31.29 1.51
C ASN A 108 6.32 -32.13 0.40
N PRO A 109 6.78 -31.49 -0.69
CA PRO A 109 7.63 -32.11 -1.70
C PRO A 109 8.78 -32.91 -1.08
N SER A 110 9.05 -34.07 -1.66
CA SER A 110 10.11 -34.97 -1.21
C SER A 110 11.12 -35.24 -2.32
N TYR A 111 12.37 -35.34 -1.93
CA TYR A 111 13.49 -35.65 -2.81
C TYR A 111 14.55 -36.47 -2.06
N SER A 112 15.41 -37.13 -2.82
CA SER A 112 16.49 -37.94 -2.27
C SER A 112 17.80 -37.63 -2.99
N VAL A 113 18.88 -37.58 -2.21
CA VAL A 113 20.26 -37.43 -2.69
C VAL A 113 20.99 -38.74 -2.43
N SER A 114 21.51 -39.38 -3.48
CA SER A 114 22.28 -40.61 -3.32
C SER A 114 23.69 -40.37 -2.79
N ASP A 115 24.37 -41.41 -2.31
CA ASP A 115 25.80 -41.34 -1.92
C ASP A 115 26.73 -40.93 -3.09
N ALA A 116 26.24 -41.05 -4.34
CA ALA A 116 26.94 -40.63 -5.55
C ALA A 116 26.63 -39.17 -5.94
N GLY A 117 25.77 -38.48 -5.19
CA GLY A 117 25.34 -37.10 -5.45
C GLY A 117 24.23 -36.96 -6.49
N GLU A 118 23.53 -38.06 -6.81
CA GLU A 118 22.41 -38.02 -7.75
C GLU A 118 21.12 -37.57 -7.03
N VAL A 119 20.44 -36.56 -7.57
CA VAL A 119 19.17 -36.03 -7.05
C VAL A 119 17.99 -36.68 -7.77
N THR A 120 17.00 -37.12 -7.00
CA THR A 120 15.73 -37.66 -7.50
C THR A 120 14.55 -37.14 -6.68
N GLY A 121 13.35 -37.10 -7.25
CA GLY A 121 12.16 -36.56 -6.58
C GLY A 121 11.85 -35.15 -7.06
N VAL A 122 11.21 -34.35 -6.21
CA VAL A 122 10.64 -33.05 -6.58
C VAL A 122 11.50 -31.92 -6.03
N VAL A 123 12.05 -31.10 -6.93
CA VAL A 123 12.85 -29.91 -6.61
C VAL A 123 12.26 -28.64 -7.24
N ASP A 124 11.12 -28.78 -7.92
CA ASP A 124 10.34 -27.71 -8.51
C ASP A 124 8.92 -27.74 -7.95
N TYR A 125 8.34 -26.57 -7.72
CA TYR A 125 6.95 -26.42 -7.33
C TYR A 125 6.29 -25.33 -8.18
N VAL A 126 5.02 -25.54 -8.53
CA VAL A 126 4.23 -24.58 -9.30
C VAL A 126 3.04 -24.16 -8.45
N ILE A 127 2.98 -22.86 -8.14
CA ILE A 127 1.76 -22.22 -7.64
C ILE A 127 0.92 -21.96 -8.87
N ALA A 128 -0.32 -22.46 -8.89
CA ALA A 128 -1.18 -22.28 -10.05
C ALA A 128 -1.60 -20.80 -10.16
N PRO A 129 -1.71 -20.26 -11.39
CA PRO A 129 -2.41 -19.00 -11.60
C PRO A 129 -3.88 -19.13 -11.19
N ASP A 130 -4.52 -17.98 -10.99
CA ASP A 130 -5.97 -17.95 -10.82
C ASP A 130 -6.66 -18.07 -12.19
N SER A 131 -7.99 -18.14 -12.19
CA SER A 131 -8.79 -18.28 -13.40
C SER A 131 -9.97 -17.32 -13.42
N ALA A 132 -10.19 -16.70 -14.58
CA ALA A 132 -11.40 -15.93 -14.85
C ALA A 132 -12.65 -16.82 -14.74
N VAL A 133 -13.79 -16.21 -14.41
CA VAL A 133 -15.08 -16.91 -14.28
C VAL A 133 -15.50 -17.53 -15.61
N SER A 134 -15.19 -16.84 -16.71
CA SER A 134 -15.28 -17.32 -18.09
C SER A 134 -14.38 -16.46 -18.98
N GLU A 135 -14.25 -16.81 -20.27
CA GLU A 135 -13.41 -16.08 -21.23
C GLU A 135 -13.72 -14.57 -21.20
N GLY A 136 -12.75 -13.77 -20.74
CA GLY A 136 -12.85 -12.30 -20.67
C GLY A 136 -13.75 -11.77 -19.56
N SER A 137 -14.09 -12.59 -18.56
CA SER A 137 -14.97 -12.24 -17.45
C SER A 137 -14.26 -12.45 -16.12
N VAL A 138 -13.76 -11.38 -15.52
CA VAL A 138 -12.93 -11.40 -14.31
C VAL A 138 -13.75 -11.01 -13.10
N MET A 139 -13.65 -11.80 -12.02
CA MET A 139 -14.27 -11.47 -10.74
C MET A 139 -13.26 -10.71 -9.88
N PHE A 140 -13.75 -9.67 -9.22
CA PHE A 140 -12.99 -8.90 -8.23
C PHE A 140 -13.70 -8.95 -6.90
N THR A 141 -12.92 -8.99 -5.83
CA THR A 141 -13.41 -9.06 -4.46
C THR A 141 -12.80 -7.94 -3.63
N VAL A 142 -13.61 -7.32 -2.79
CA VAL A 142 -13.17 -6.38 -1.75
C VAL A 142 -13.70 -6.85 -0.41
N HIS A 143 -12.79 -7.20 0.49
CA HIS A 143 -13.11 -7.50 1.88
C HIS A 143 -13.14 -6.19 2.68
N ASP A 144 -14.33 -5.74 3.09
CA ASP A 144 -14.47 -4.57 3.95
C ASP A 144 -14.34 -4.98 5.43
N GLY A 145 -13.12 -4.92 5.97
CA GLY A 145 -12.87 -5.16 7.38
C GLY A 145 -13.43 -4.08 8.31
N THR A 146 -13.80 -2.89 7.80
CA THR A 146 -14.41 -1.83 8.62
C THR A 146 -15.88 -2.10 8.92
N GLU A 147 -16.55 -2.83 8.04
CA GLU A 147 -18.01 -3.03 8.02
C GLU A 147 -18.83 -1.73 7.92
N GLU A 148 -18.18 -0.59 7.59
CA GLU A 148 -18.83 0.73 7.55
C GLU A 148 -19.40 1.04 6.17
N TRP A 149 -18.89 0.40 5.11
CA TRP A 149 -19.30 0.70 3.75
C TRP A 149 -20.60 -0.02 3.39
N THR A 150 -21.49 0.71 2.71
CA THR A 150 -22.81 0.20 2.32
C THR A 150 -23.06 0.25 0.82
N ASN A 151 -22.13 0.82 0.05
CA ASN A 151 -22.21 0.87 -1.40
C ASN A 151 -20.82 1.01 -2.03
N LEU A 152 -20.25 -0.11 -2.49
CA LEU A 152 -18.96 -0.11 -3.16
C LEU A 152 -19.10 -0.16 -4.69
N MET A 153 -18.24 0.60 -5.37
CA MET A 153 -18.10 0.56 -6.81
C MET A 153 -16.67 0.15 -7.18
N TRP A 154 -16.55 -0.74 -8.14
CA TRP A 154 -15.30 -1.08 -8.79
C TRP A 154 -14.98 -0.05 -9.89
N LYS A 155 -13.70 0.28 -10.08
CA LYS A 155 -13.18 1.06 -11.22
C LYS A 155 -11.88 0.43 -11.71
N GLY A 156 -11.64 0.47 -13.01
CA GLY A 156 -10.36 0.01 -13.54
C GLY A 156 -10.16 0.24 -15.02
N SER A 157 -8.93 0.01 -15.47
CA SER A 157 -8.52 0.18 -16.87
C SER A 157 -9.35 -0.61 -17.90
N PRO A 158 -9.90 -1.83 -17.63
CA PRO A 158 -10.74 -2.54 -18.60
C PRO A 158 -11.99 -1.79 -19.05
N THR A 159 -12.49 -0.85 -18.23
CA THR A 159 -13.70 -0.05 -18.52
C THR A 159 -13.38 1.42 -18.75
N GLU A 160 -12.12 1.75 -19.04
CA GLU A 160 -11.65 3.14 -19.10
C GLU A 160 -11.94 3.92 -17.80
N TRP A 161 -11.85 3.24 -16.65
CA TRP A 161 -12.14 3.79 -15.33
C TRP A 161 -13.61 4.21 -15.11
N ALA A 162 -14.55 3.62 -15.85
CA ALA A 162 -15.97 3.76 -15.53
C ALA A 162 -16.33 2.95 -14.27
N VAL A 163 -17.27 3.45 -13.46
CA VAL A 163 -17.76 2.74 -12.27
C VAL A 163 -18.58 1.52 -12.64
N GLN A 164 -18.40 0.44 -11.89
CA GLN A 164 -19.20 -0.78 -11.95
C GLN A 164 -19.65 -1.15 -10.54
N GLN A 165 -20.90 -1.54 -10.37
CA GLN A 165 -21.43 -1.87 -9.05
C GLN A 165 -20.75 -3.12 -8.48
N MET A 166 -20.37 -3.08 -7.20
CA MET A 166 -20.04 -4.28 -6.43
C MET A 166 -21.23 -4.70 -5.55
N TYR A 167 -21.32 -5.98 -5.22
CA TYR A 167 -22.45 -6.60 -4.52
C TYR A 167 -22.01 -7.39 -3.28
N ASP A 168 -22.73 -7.17 -2.17
CA ASP A 168 -22.69 -7.95 -0.90
C ASP A 168 -24.12 -8.49 -0.61
N ASP A 169 -24.72 -9.14 -1.61
CA ASP A 169 -26.13 -9.56 -1.62
C ASP A 169 -26.35 -11.05 -1.91
N GLY A 170 -25.29 -11.86 -1.89
CA GLY A 170 -25.28 -13.28 -2.22
C GLY A 170 -25.47 -13.54 -3.71
N THR A 171 -25.16 -12.56 -4.56
CA THR A 171 -25.23 -12.66 -6.03
C THR A 171 -23.94 -12.18 -6.70
N MET A 172 -23.82 -12.36 -8.02
CA MET A 172 -22.72 -11.81 -8.81
C MET A 172 -21.29 -12.21 -8.35
N GLY A 173 -21.17 -13.38 -7.73
CA GLY A 173 -19.88 -13.89 -7.22
C GLY A 173 -19.81 -13.91 -5.69
N ASP A 174 -20.64 -13.13 -5.02
CA ASP A 174 -20.77 -13.15 -3.57
C ASP A 174 -21.53 -14.40 -3.11
N GLU A 175 -20.94 -15.14 -2.17
CA GLU A 175 -21.50 -16.35 -1.60
C GLU A 175 -22.47 -16.08 -0.44
N VAL A 176 -22.29 -14.98 0.31
CA VAL A 176 -23.00 -14.72 1.57
C VAL A 176 -23.37 -13.25 1.71
N SER A 177 -24.65 -12.95 1.48
CA SER A 177 -25.17 -11.59 1.68
C SER A 177 -24.93 -11.02 3.08
N GLY A 178 -24.43 -9.79 3.11
CA GLY A 178 -24.23 -8.98 4.31
C GLY A 178 -23.05 -9.43 5.16
N ASP A 179 -22.05 -10.06 4.55
CA ASP A 179 -20.81 -10.46 5.20
C ASP A 179 -19.67 -9.46 4.96
N HIS A 180 -19.97 -8.33 4.30
CA HIS A 180 -19.03 -7.26 3.96
C HIS A 180 -17.93 -7.70 2.98
N ILE A 181 -18.17 -8.77 2.22
CA ILE A 181 -17.34 -9.19 1.10
C ILE A 181 -18.05 -8.79 -0.20
N TRP A 182 -17.54 -7.73 -0.83
CA TRP A 182 -18.14 -7.15 -2.01
C TRP A 182 -17.54 -7.77 -3.26
N THR A 183 -18.37 -8.17 -4.22
CA THR A 183 -17.91 -8.77 -5.48
C THR A 183 -18.39 -8.01 -6.71
N ALA A 184 -17.57 -7.98 -7.76
CA ALA A 184 -17.96 -7.51 -9.08
C ALA A 184 -17.39 -8.40 -10.18
N VAL A 185 -18.23 -8.77 -11.15
CA VAL A 185 -17.79 -9.47 -12.36
C VAL A 185 -17.72 -8.48 -13.51
N ILE A 186 -16.52 -8.27 -14.04
CA ILE A 186 -16.26 -7.36 -15.14
C ILE A 186 -16.15 -8.18 -16.43
N GLU A 187 -17.07 -7.94 -17.36
CA GLU A 187 -17.13 -8.62 -18.64
C GLU A 187 -16.33 -7.90 -19.73
N ASN A 188 -15.97 -8.64 -20.78
CA ASN A 188 -15.25 -8.16 -21.96
C ASN A 188 -13.87 -7.54 -21.65
N VAL A 189 -13.21 -8.05 -20.60
CA VAL A 189 -11.81 -7.73 -20.30
C VAL A 189 -10.94 -8.28 -21.43
N THR A 190 -10.08 -7.44 -21.99
CA THR A 190 -9.12 -7.83 -23.01
C THR A 190 -7.89 -8.47 -22.38
N ALA A 191 -7.12 -9.24 -23.15
CA ALA A 191 -5.82 -9.72 -22.67
C ALA A 191 -4.84 -8.56 -22.44
N GLY A 192 -3.94 -8.73 -21.46
CA GLY A 192 -2.88 -7.80 -21.10
C GLY A 192 -2.93 -7.34 -19.65
N ASP A 193 -2.05 -6.38 -19.33
CA ASP A 193 -1.91 -5.79 -17.99
C ASP A 193 -3.00 -4.76 -17.73
N HIS A 194 -3.58 -4.83 -16.54
CA HIS A 194 -4.67 -4.00 -16.10
C HIS A 194 -4.50 -3.57 -14.65
N GLN A 195 -5.03 -2.40 -14.33
CA GLN A 195 -5.17 -1.90 -12.95
C GLN A 195 -6.64 -1.69 -12.59
N TRP A 196 -6.93 -1.78 -11.30
CA TRP A 196 -8.25 -1.52 -10.75
C TRP A 196 -8.19 -0.93 -9.33
N GLY A 197 -9.35 -0.59 -8.80
CA GLY A 197 -9.57 -0.30 -7.40
C GLY A 197 -11.06 -0.14 -7.10
N ALA A 198 -11.35 0.33 -5.89
CA ALA A 198 -12.71 0.51 -5.40
C ALA A 198 -12.94 1.93 -4.90
N ILE A 199 -14.18 2.41 -5.02
CA ILE A 199 -14.64 3.68 -4.48
C ILE A 199 -15.92 3.49 -3.66
N ASP A 200 -16.13 4.39 -2.72
CA ASP A 200 -17.46 4.74 -2.21
C ASP A 200 -18.00 5.94 -2.99
N THR A 201 -19.31 6.02 -3.19
CA THR A 201 -19.90 7.10 -4.02
C THR A 201 -20.04 8.44 -3.30
N ASP A 202 -19.80 8.52 -1.98
CA ASP A 202 -19.79 9.78 -1.23
C ASP A 202 -18.61 10.66 -1.66
N ASN A 203 -18.92 11.92 -2.02
CA ASN A 203 -17.94 12.95 -2.38
C ASN A 203 -17.32 13.63 -1.13
N GLY A 204 -17.75 13.28 0.09
CA GLY A 204 -17.26 13.85 1.35
C GLY A 204 -17.83 15.23 1.68
N ASP A 205 -18.78 15.73 0.88
CA ASP A 205 -19.48 17.01 1.07
C ASP A 205 -20.99 16.84 1.32
N GLY A 206 -21.41 15.60 1.57
CA GLY A 206 -22.82 15.21 1.73
C GLY A 206 -23.56 15.02 0.42
N THR A 207 -22.87 15.03 -0.72
CA THR A 207 -23.38 14.59 -2.02
C THR A 207 -22.76 13.26 -2.42
N ALA A 208 -23.47 12.50 -3.25
CA ALA A 208 -22.95 11.28 -3.85
C ALA A 208 -22.84 11.46 -5.37
N CYS A 209 -21.83 10.85 -5.98
CA CYS A 209 -21.71 10.75 -7.42
C CYS A 209 -22.49 9.54 -7.96
N GLU A 210 -23.13 9.69 -9.11
CA GLU A 210 -23.73 8.59 -9.87
C GLU A 210 -22.77 8.10 -10.96
N ALA A 211 -22.10 9.03 -11.66
CA ALA A 211 -21.13 8.72 -12.71
C ALA A 211 -19.69 8.62 -12.17
N CYS A 212 -19.37 9.43 -11.15
CA CYS A 212 -18.06 9.46 -10.48
C CYS A 212 -16.89 9.69 -11.47
N ASP A 213 -17.12 10.55 -12.45
CA ASP A 213 -16.22 10.91 -13.56
C ASP A 213 -15.81 12.39 -13.55
N GLY A 214 -16.17 13.12 -12.49
CA GLY A 214 -15.92 14.54 -12.33
C GLY A 214 -17.09 15.44 -12.77
N SER A 215 -18.09 14.91 -13.47
CA SER A 215 -19.30 15.67 -13.82
C SER A 215 -20.24 15.89 -12.63
N ASP A 216 -20.25 14.94 -11.68
CA ASP A 216 -21.05 14.93 -10.46
C ASP A 216 -20.24 14.55 -9.20
N GLY A 217 -18.92 14.66 -9.30
CA GLY A 217 -17.96 14.23 -8.28
C GLY A 217 -17.15 13.01 -8.71
N TYR A 218 -16.34 12.49 -7.80
CA TYR A 218 -15.46 11.34 -8.05
C TYR A 218 -15.66 10.19 -7.06
N GLY A 219 -16.42 10.43 -5.99
CA GLY A 219 -16.48 9.52 -4.85
C GLY A 219 -15.18 9.52 -4.04
N SER A 220 -15.09 8.60 -3.10
CA SER A 220 -13.94 8.42 -2.22
C SER A 220 -13.17 7.16 -2.60
N TRP A 221 -11.89 7.31 -2.96
CA TRP A 221 -11.02 6.19 -3.33
C TRP A 221 -10.63 5.36 -2.10
N LEU A 222 -10.84 4.03 -2.16
CA LEU A 222 -10.70 3.15 -0.99
C LEU A 222 -9.40 2.34 -0.96
N ILE A 223 -8.68 2.27 -2.08
CA ILE A 223 -7.39 1.59 -2.12
C ILE A 223 -6.32 2.51 -1.54
N VAL A 224 -5.57 2.01 -0.55
CA VAL A 224 -4.39 2.67 0.00
C VAL A 224 -3.14 2.17 -0.72
N GLY A 225 -2.33 3.12 -1.21
CA GLY A 225 -1.10 2.82 -1.95
C GLY A 225 -1.32 2.80 -3.47
N ASP A 226 -0.50 2.01 -4.16
CA ASP A 226 -0.65 1.80 -5.60
C ASP A 226 -1.88 0.96 -5.91
N ASN A 227 -2.46 1.19 -7.09
CA ASN A 227 -3.62 0.42 -7.55
C ASN A 227 -3.24 -1.06 -7.76
N PRO A 228 -4.05 -2.00 -7.24
CA PRO A 228 -3.96 -3.41 -7.60
C PRO A 228 -3.87 -3.62 -9.11
N ALA A 229 -2.96 -4.51 -9.51
CA ALA A 229 -2.71 -4.83 -10.90
C ALA A 229 -2.91 -6.32 -11.13
N PHE A 230 -3.45 -6.67 -12.30
CA PHE A 230 -3.62 -8.04 -12.77
C PHE A 230 -3.27 -8.15 -14.25
N ASN A 231 -2.93 -9.34 -14.71
CA ASN A 231 -2.78 -9.67 -16.11
C ASN A 231 -3.81 -10.74 -16.49
N LEU A 232 -4.47 -10.55 -17.63
CA LEU A 232 -5.28 -11.58 -18.27
C LEU A 232 -4.55 -12.07 -19.51
N GLU A 233 -4.26 -13.37 -19.57
CA GLU A 233 -3.52 -13.95 -20.69
C GLU A 233 -4.34 -13.99 -22.00
N ASP A 234 -3.67 -14.27 -23.12
CA ASP A 234 -4.28 -14.35 -24.46
C ASP A 234 -5.40 -15.41 -24.57
N ASP A 235 -5.45 -16.38 -23.66
CA ASP A 235 -6.53 -17.37 -23.57
C ASP A 235 -7.81 -16.85 -22.91
N LEU A 236 -7.75 -15.62 -22.38
CA LEU A 236 -8.83 -14.92 -21.67
C LEU A 236 -9.35 -15.67 -20.44
N LEU A 237 -8.59 -16.62 -19.92
CA LEU A 237 -8.95 -17.44 -18.75
C LEU A 237 -7.87 -17.41 -17.67
N THR A 238 -6.59 -17.46 -18.03
CA THR A 238 -5.51 -17.50 -17.06
C THR A 238 -5.26 -16.10 -16.49
N LEU A 239 -5.31 -15.99 -15.16
CA LEU A 239 -5.14 -14.73 -14.42
C LEU A 239 -3.89 -14.75 -13.55
N HIS A 240 -3.19 -13.63 -13.59
CA HIS A 240 -2.07 -13.33 -12.72
C HIS A 240 -2.30 -12.00 -12.00
N GLY A 241 -1.67 -11.83 -10.83
CA GLY A 241 -1.78 -10.63 -10.00
C GLY A 241 -3.07 -10.55 -9.19
N ALA A 242 -3.40 -9.35 -8.74
CA ALA A 242 -4.41 -9.11 -7.73
C ALA A 242 -5.79 -8.83 -8.33
N THR A 243 -6.75 -9.70 -8.00
CA THR A 243 -8.19 -9.50 -8.18
C THR A 243 -8.93 -9.37 -6.85
N ASP A 244 -8.22 -9.48 -5.74
CA ASP A 244 -8.73 -9.32 -4.38
C ASP A 244 -8.07 -8.12 -3.68
N TYR A 245 -8.80 -7.47 -2.79
CA TYR A 245 -8.27 -6.43 -1.90
C TYR A 245 -8.96 -6.44 -0.55
N THR A 246 -8.19 -6.30 0.54
CA THR A 246 -8.74 -6.15 1.88
C THR A 246 -8.61 -4.71 2.36
N ILE A 247 -9.75 -4.07 2.63
CA ILE A 247 -9.80 -2.82 3.39
C ILE A 247 -9.65 -3.21 4.86
N MET A 248 -8.45 -2.97 5.40
CA MET A 248 -8.17 -3.31 6.78
C MET A 248 -9.00 -2.44 7.73
N ALA A 249 -9.68 -3.07 8.68
CA ALA A 249 -10.25 -2.35 9.81
C ALA A 249 -9.11 -1.59 10.52
N PRO A 250 -9.29 -0.31 10.89
CA PRO A 250 -8.28 0.39 11.65
C PRO A 250 -7.94 -0.35 12.93
N VAL A 251 -6.72 -0.87 13.00
CA VAL A 251 -6.23 -1.57 14.19
C VAL A 251 -5.91 -0.53 15.25
N GLY A 252 -6.87 -0.31 16.15
CA GLY A 252 -6.85 0.79 17.10
C GLY A 252 -7.59 1.98 16.49
N GLY A 253 -8.77 2.25 17.04
CA GLY A 253 -9.60 3.37 16.58
C GLY A 253 -8.88 4.71 16.64
N ASP A 254 -9.54 5.72 16.10
CA ASP A 254 -9.11 7.11 16.07
C ASP A 254 -8.17 7.52 17.21
N ILE A 255 -6.99 7.96 16.81
CA ILE A 255 -5.99 8.49 17.72
C ILE A 255 -6.11 10.01 17.68
N THR A 256 -6.48 10.60 18.81
CA THR A 256 -6.40 12.05 18.97
C THR A 256 -4.98 12.45 19.39
N LYS A 257 -4.34 13.30 18.59
CA LYS A 257 -3.06 13.95 18.91
C LYS A 257 -3.20 15.46 18.85
N THR A 258 -2.59 16.15 19.81
CA THR A 258 -2.43 17.61 19.72
C THR A 258 -1.25 17.93 18.81
N VAL A 259 -1.53 18.54 17.66
CA VAL A 259 -0.52 19.01 16.70
C VAL A 259 -0.34 20.51 16.88
N LEU A 260 0.92 20.95 17.08
CA LEU A 260 1.27 22.37 17.19
C LEU A 260 1.77 22.90 15.85
N PHE A 261 0.96 23.73 15.20
CA PHE A 261 1.36 24.43 13.99
C PHE A 261 2.05 25.74 14.33
N ASN A 262 3.13 26.07 13.61
CA ASN A 262 3.87 27.32 13.76
C ASN A 262 4.24 27.90 12.40
N VAL A 263 4.08 29.21 12.22
CA VAL A 263 4.50 29.94 11.02
C VAL A 263 5.17 31.25 11.39
N ASP A 264 6.25 31.62 10.70
CA ASP A 264 6.93 32.90 10.85
C ASP A 264 6.41 33.89 9.81
N MET A 265 5.76 34.95 10.26
CA MET A 265 5.14 35.97 9.41
C MET A 265 6.05 37.16 9.10
N THR A 266 7.35 37.08 9.43
CA THR A 266 8.30 38.18 9.24
C THR A 266 8.23 38.79 7.84
N GLU A 267 8.11 37.95 6.81
CA GLU A 267 8.07 38.40 5.42
C GLU A 267 6.80 39.19 5.07
N TRP A 268 5.69 39.05 5.80
CA TRP A 268 4.40 39.63 5.40
C TRP A 268 4.00 40.87 6.21
N LEU A 269 4.64 41.10 7.36
CA LEU A 269 4.23 42.11 8.34
C LEU A 269 4.35 43.55 7.81
N ASP A 270 3.30 44.35 8.02
CA ASP A 270 3.28 45.82 7.89
C ASP A 270 3.36 46.49 9.27
N GLU A 271 4.50 46.34 9.94
CA GLU A 271 4.73 46.91 11.26
C GLU A 271 5.98 47.81 11.25
N GLU A 272 6.00 48.84 12.11
CA GLU A 272 7.13 49.74 12.23
C GLU A 272 8.41 48.98 12.60
N GLY A 273 9.45 49.13 11.79
CA GLY A 273 10.72 48.44 11.97
C GLY A 273 10.80 47.04 11.35
N ASN A 274 9.72 46.55 10.72
CA ASN A 274 9.75 45.34 9.91
C ASN A 274 10.03 45.67 8.42
N LEU A 275 10.85 44.85 7.76
CA LEU A 275 11.21 44.97 6.35
C LEU A 275 10.41 44.03 5.44
N GLY A 276 9.34 43.43 5.96
CA GLY A 276 8.44 42.58 5.21
C GLY A 276 7.72 43.31 4.06
N MET A 277 6.90 42.55 3.34
CA MET A 277 6.08 42.95 2.21
C MET A 277 4.91 43.86 2.60
N ARG A 278 4.76 44.26 3.86
CA ARG A 278 3.76 45.25 4.26
C ARG A 278 2.33 44.89 3.79
N ALA A 279 1.94 43.65 4.02
CA ALA A 279 0.66 43.09 3.59
C ALA A 279 -0.25 42.67 4.75
N PHE A 280 0.33 42.32 5.90
CA PHE A 280 -0.39 41.76 7.05
C PHE A 280 -0.11 42.58 8.31
N ASN A 281 -1.16 43.01 9.02
CA ASN A 281 -1.04 43.78 10.26
C ASN A 281 -2.14 43.43 11.27
N ILE A 282 -1.74 42.88 12.41
CA ILE A 282 -2.67 42.52 13.50
C ILE A 282 -3.41 43.75 14.05
N ALA A 283 -2.78 44.94 14.02
CA ALA A 283 -3.42 46.17 14.49
C ALA A 283 -4.59 46.61 13.61
N ASN A 284 -4.62 46.17 12.34
CA ASN A 284 -5.76 46.37 11.44
C ASN A 284 -6.89 45.36 11.71
N GLY A 285 -6.61 44.28 12.46
CA GLY A 285 -7.52 43.16 12.70
C GLY A 285 -7.28 41.97 11.78
N ASP A 286 -6.13 41.91 11.09
CA ASP A 286 -5.80 40.77 10.26
C ASP A 286 -5.47 39.53 11.11
N GLU A 287 -5.79 38.35 10.60
CA GLU A 287 -5.58 37.07 11.28
C GLU A 287 -4.76 36.10 10.44
N VAL A 288 -4.01 35.21 11.12
CA VAL A 288 -3.43 34.03 10.49
C VAL A 288 -4.22 32.83 10.95
N GLN A 289 -4.56 31.93 10.03
CA GLN A 289 -5.28 30.70 10.31
C GLN A 289 -4.50 29.50 9.79
N VAL A 290 -4.66 28.34 10.44
CA VAL A 290 -4.25 27.05 9.90
C VAL A 290 -5.48 26.25 9.48
N ARG A 291 -5.47 25.72 8.26
CA ARG A 291 -6.56 24.91 7.72
C ARG A 291 -5.99 23.65 7.10
N GLY A 292 -6.75 22.57 7.11
CA GLY A 292 -6.31 21.30 6.54
C GLY A 292 -7.44 20.30 6.43
N SER A 293 -7.08 19.09 6.01
CA SER A 293 -8.02 17.96 5.92
C SER A 293 -8.68 17.67 7.29
N PHE A 294 -7.94 17.85 8.38
CA PHE A 294 -8.39 17.60 9.76
C PHE A 294 -9.49 18.56 10.26
N ASN A 295 -9.77 19.66 9.54
CA ASN A 295 -10.85 20.59 9.88
C ASN A 295 -11.71 20.98 8.66
N GLY A 296 -11.70 20.13 7.61
CA GLY A 296 -12.55 20.28 6.44
C GLY A 296 -12.26 21.52 5.59
N TRP A 297 -11.05 22.08 5.67
CA TRP A 297 -10.59 23.26 4.89
C TRP A 297 -11.43 24.55 5.03
N GLY A 298 -12.44 24.56 5.90
CA GLY A 298 -13.40 25.65 6.03
C GLY A 298 -12.87 26.90 6.73
N ASN A 299 -13.66 27.98 6.70
CA ASN A 299 -13.42 29.13 7.57
C ASN A 299 -13.86 28.75 8.99
N CYS A 300 -12.88 28.53 9.87
CA CYS A 300 -13.12 28.06 11.23
C CYS A 300 -12.70 29.12 12.25
N GLU A 301 -13.62 29.47 13.15
CA GLU A 301 -13.36 30.41 14.26
C GLU A 301 -12.26 29.90 15.21
N GLU A 302 -12.11 28.58 15.32
CA GLU A 302 -11.11 27.95 16.18
C GLU A 302 -9.73 27.81 15.52
N CYS A 303 -9.53 28.29 14.29
CA CYS A 303 -8.28 28.08 13.55
C CYS A 303 -7.31 29.25 13.61
N THR A 304 -7.70 30.34 14.28
CA THR A 304 -6.91 31.56 14.41
C THR A 304 -5.67 31.32 15.28
N MET A 305 -4.52 31.63 14.69
CA MET A 305 -3.21 31.48 15.30
C MET A 305 -2.85 32.68 16.17
N THR A 306 -2.17 32.42 17.28
CA THR A 306 -1.75 33.46 18.23
C THR A 306 -0.28 33.78 18.04
N ARG A 307 0.05 35.08 17.92
CA ARG A 307 1.45 35.53 17.88
C ARG A 307 2.13 35.32 19.23
N THR A 308 3.29 34.67 19.22
CA THR A 308 4.15 34.55 20.39
C THR A 308 4.73 35.93 20.72
N PRO A 309 4.49 36.46 21.95
CA PRO A 309 4.93 37.81 22.32
C PRO A 309 6.42 38.04 22.10
N GLY A 310 6.77 39.15 21.43
CA GLY A 310 8.16 39.52 21.15
C GLY A 310 8.80 38.78 19.96
N THR A 311 8.02 38.00 19.19
CA THR A 311 8.48 37.31 17.98
C THR A 311 7.51 37.57 16.83
N ASN A 312 7.84 37.12 15.62
CA ASN A 312 6.93 37.11 14.46
C ASN A 312 6.32 35.71 14.21
N ILE A 313 6.42 34.81 15.20
CA ILE A 313 5.95 33.43 15.09
C ILE A 313 4.50 33.36 15.60
N PHE A 314 3.63 32.81 14.78
CA PHE A 314 2.24 32.52 15.10
C PHE A 314 2.07 31.03 15.34
N SER A 315 1.33 30.65 16.37
CA SER A 315 1.13 29.26 16.74
C SER A 315 -0.32 28.94 17.10
N HIS A 316 -0.70 27.70 16.83
CA HIS A 316 -2.00 27.17 17.23
C HIS A 316 -1.92 25.66 17.41
N ALA A 317 -2.54 25.15 18.47
CA ALA A 317 -2.54 23.73 18.81
C ALA A 317 -3.94 23.15 18.54
N ILE A 318 -4.02 22.17 17.64
CA ILE A 318 -5.28 21.53 17.24
C ILE A 318 -5.25 20.07 17.63
N GLU A 319 -6.36 19.57 18.18
CA GLU A 319 -6.58 18.14 18.31
C GLU A 319 -6.95 17.57 16.94
N VAL A 320 -6.04 16.75 16.40
CA VAL A 320 -6.24 16.00 15.17
C VAL A 320 -6.60 14.58 15.55
N THR A 321 -7.78 14.14 15.16
CA THR A 321 -8.30 12.80 15.40
C THR A 321 -8.37 12.08 14.05
N SER A 322 -7.58 11.03 13.91
CA SER A 322 -7.53 10.21 12.70
C SER A 322 -6.92 8.85 13.01
N LEU A 323 -6.97 7.93 12.04
CA LEU A 323 -6.26 6.66 12.11
C LEU A 323 -4.74 6.86 12.16
N ALA A 324 -4.05 5.90 12.76
CA ALA A 324 -2.59 5.87 12.73
C ALA A 324 -2.06 5.94 11.29
N GLU A 325 -0.94 6.63 11.07
CA GLU A 325 -0.30 6.80 9.76
C GLU A 325 -1.13 7.54 8.68
N THR A 326 -2.32 8.08 9.02
CA THR A 326 -3.07 8.93 8.09
C THR A 326 -2.26 10.17 7.73
N GLN A 327 -2.11 10.44 6.44
CA GLN A 327 -1.53 11.69 5.96
C GLN A 327 -2.55 12.81 6.03
N HIS A 328 -2.15 13.95 6.58
CA HIS A 328 -2.98 15.15 6.62
C HIS A 328 -2.32 16.28 5.85
N GLU A 329 -3.12 16.91 5.01
CA GLU A 329 -2.73 18.12 4.30
C GLU A 329 -3.13 19.35 5.10
N TYR A 330 -2.31 20.41 5.03
CA TYR A 330 -2.58 21.68 5.69
C TYR A 330 -1.96 22.86 4.94
N ALA A 331 -2.49 24.06 5.21
CA ALA A 331 -1.93 25.33 4.76
C ALA A 331 -2.20 26.45 5.77
N PHE A 332 -1.37 27.49 5.71
CA PHE A 332 -1.56 28.73 6.46
C PHE A 332 -2.25 29.76 5.60
N TYR A 333 -3.19 30.49 6.18
CA TYR A 333 -3.97 31.53 5.50
C TYR A 333 -3.86 32.84 6.24
N MET A 334 -3.66 33.93 5.50
CA MET A 334 -3.90 35.29 5.99
C MET A 334 -5.33 35.69 5.67
N ASN A 335 -6.08 36.05 6.71
CA ASN A 335 -7.37 36.72 6.62
C ASN A 335 -7.14 38.22 6.77
N LEU A 336 -7.26 38.94 5.66
CA LEU A 336 -6.93 40.35 5.56
C LEU A 336 -8.19 41.20 5.67
N THR A 337 -8.08 42.26 6.46
CA THR A 337 -9.11 43.28 6.55
C THR A 337 -9.11 44.19 5.33
N GLU A 338 -10.25 44.86 5.08
CA GLU A 338 -10.37 45.86 4.01
C GLU A 338 -9.27 46.94 4.07
N ALA A 339 -8.83 47.31 5.29
CA ALA A 339 -7.77 48.29 5.48
C ALA A 339 -6.42 47.79 4.91
N SER A 340 -6.08 46.53 5.17
CA SER A 340 -4.86 45.91 4.65
C SER A 340 -4.94 45.65 3.14
N LEU A 341 -6.11 45.30 2.62
CA LEU A 341 -6.33 45.19 1.16
C LEU A 341 -6.10 46.52 0.44
N VAL A 342 -6.68 47.60 0.95
CA VAL A 342 -6.46 48.96 0.40
C VAL A 342 -4.97 49.31 0.42
N ALA A 343 -4.29 49.03 1.54
CA ALA A 343 -2.85 49.28 1.65
C ALA A 343 -2.03 48.46 0.65
N ILE A 344 -2.37 47.19 0.40
CA ILE A 344 -1.71 46.35 -0.60
C ILE A 344 -1.91 46.92 -2.00
N VAL A 345 -3.14 47.30 -2.36
CA VAL A 345 -3.45 47.88 -3.67
C VAL A 345 -2.62 49.15 -3.91
N GLU A 346 -2.51 50.02 -2.90
CA GLU A 346 -1.73 51.26 -2.98
C GLU A 346 -0.21 51.00 -3.06
N ASN A 347 0.29 50.05 -2.27
CA ASN A 347 1.72 49.75 -2.20
C ASN A 347 2.23 49.02 -3.46
N TYR A 348 1.38 48.22 -4.12
CA TYR A 348 1.81 47.27 -5.16
C TYR A 348 1.11 47.39 -6.52
N ASP A 349 0.16 48.32 -6.68
CA ASP A 349 -0.66 48.44 -7.91
C ASP A 349 -1.31 47.09 -8.29
N ALA A 350 -1.90 46.43 -7.29
CA ALA A 350 -2.44 45.07 -7.39
C ALA A 350 -3.98 45.04 -7.31
N PRO A 351 -4.71 45.55 -8.32
CA PRO A 351 -6.17 45.52 -8.32
C PRO A 351 -6.69 44.07 -8.41
N GLY A 352 -7.50 43.69 -7.42
CA GLY A 352 -8.08 42.34 -7.31
C GLY A 352 -7.29 41.37 -6.43
N VAL A 353 -6.47 41.88 -5.49
CA VAL A 353 -6.05 41.07 -4.34
C VAL A 353 -7.28 40.66 -3.53
N VAL A 354 -7.31 39.41 -3.06
CA VAL A 354 -8.40 38.87 -2.25
C VAL A 354 -8.10 38.98 -0.75
N ASP A 355 -9.14 38.96 0.07
CA ASP A 355 -9.11 38.97 1.54
C ASP A 355 -8.52 37.69 2.15
N TRP A 356 -8.35 36.62 1.36
CA TRP A 356 -7.79 35.35 1.81
C TRP A 356 -6.59 34.92 0.98
N ILE A 357 -5.40 34.98 1.57
CA ILE A 357 -4.15 34.60 0.90
C ILE A 357 -3.58 33.38 1.59
N GLY A 358 -3.59 32.23 0.88
CA GLY A 358 -2.91 31.02 1.31
C GLY A 358 -1.39 31.13 1.11
N TRP A 359 -0.62 30.52 2.00
CA TRP A 359 0.82 30.36 1.84
C TRP A 359 1.11 29.57 0.56
N GLU A 360 1.96 30.11 -0.32
CA GLU A 360 2.25 29.59 -1.68
C GLU A 360 1.11 29.71 -2.72
N THR A 361 -0.04 30.30 -2.39
CA THR A 361 -1.15 30.53 -3.35
C THR A 361 -1.11 31.93 -3.95
N SER A 362 -1.52 32.07 -5.22
CA SER A 362 -1.68 33.36 -5.90
C SER A 362 -2.65 34.28 -5.12
N PRO A 363 -2.25 35.51 -4.76
CA PRO A 363 -3.11 36.49 -4.08
C PRO A 363 -4.34 36.96 -4.87
N ARG A 364 -4.55 36.47 -6.10
CA ARG A 364 -5.67 36.88 -6.99
C ARG A 364 -6.65 35.75 -7.30
N ASP A 365 -6.31 34.49 -7.01
CA ASP A 365 -7.04 33.32 -7.53
C ASP A 365 -7.74 32.49 -6.43
N LEU A 366 -8.17 33.12 -5.32
CA LEU A 366 -8.93 32.48 -4.24
C LEU A 366 -8.26 31.20 -3.68
N GLY A 367 -7.07 31.36 -3.10
CA GLY A 367 -6.64 30.72 -1.84
C GLY A 367 -6.43 29.21 -1.73
N ASN A 368 -7.24 28.35 -2.35
CA ASN A 368 -7.14 26.91 -2.14
C ASN A 368 -6.17 26.27 -3.14
N ARG A 369 -5.26 25.40 -2.65
CA ARG A 369 -4.57 24.42 -3.51
C ARG A 369 -5.66 23.62 -4.23
N LYS A 370 -5.60 23.57 -5.57
CA LYS A 370 -6.43 22.68 -6.38
C LYS A 370 -5.91 21.26 -6.31
#